data_AF-A0A529XUE3-F1
#
_entry.id   AF-A0A529XUE3-F1
#
_cell.length_a   1.000
_cell.length_b   1.000
_cell.length_c   1.000
_cell.angle_alpha   90.00
_cell.angle_beta   90.00
_cell.angle_gamma   90.00
#
_symmetry.space_group_name_H-M   'P 1'
#
loop_
_entity.id
_entity.type
_entity.pdbx_description
1 polymer ?
#
loop_
_entity_poly.entity_id
_entity_poly.type
_entity_poly.pdbx_seq_one_letter_code
_entity_poly.pdbx_strand_id
1 'polypeptide(L)'
;AVALVAGEREAILDLDLTDFPIAWTELPHVLQPREAKAEGAARIHSHRPANLLTSGYVERGDPERALAGATVTASGAIETSFVEHAYIEPEAGYAYMDGDTLVVVACTQAPYMDRDDTAKVLGLAVDKVR
;
A
#
# COMPACT_ATOMS: atom_id res chain seq x y z
N ALA A 1 2.19 -5.66 7.96
CA ALA A 1 2.90 -6.27 9.10
C ALA A 1 1.90 -6.52 10.24
N VAL A 2 2.08 -7.58 11.03
CA VAL A 2 1.23 -7.90 12.20
C VAL A 2 1.95 -7.81 13.54
N ALA A 3 3.29 -7.84 13.54
CA ALA A 3 4.15 -7.63 14.71
C ALA A 3 5.50 -7.05 14.25
N LEU A 4 6.23 -6.43 15.18
CA LEU A 4 7.62 -5.98 15.02
C LEU A 4 8.45 -6.56 16.18
N VAL A 5 9.65 -7.08 15.88
CA VAL A 5 10.55 -7.65 16.86
C VAL A 5 11.84 -6.83 16.88
N ALA A 6 12.28 -6.44 18.08
CA ALA A 6 13.52 -5.73 18.30
C ALA A 6 14.32 -6.43 19.42
N GLY A 7 15.61 -6.62 19.21
CA GLY A 7 16.48 -7.36 20.12
C GLY A 7 17.94 -7.21 19.73
N GLU A 8 18.83 -7.74 20.56
CA GLU A 8 20.26 -7.80 20.23
C GLU A 8 20.49 -8.65 18.98
N ARG A 9 21.56 -8.36 18.24
CA ARG A 9 21.87 -9.00 16.95
C ARG A 9 21.78 -10.52 17.00
N GLU A 10 22.46 -11.14 17.96
CA GLU A 10 22.49 -12.61 18.07
C GLU A 10 21.10 -13.17 18.41
N ALA A 11 20.33 -12.50 19.27
CA ALA A 11 18.97 -12.92 19.59
C ALA A 11 18.02 -12.85 18.38
N ILE A 12 18.19 -11.87 17.49
CA ILE A 12 17.40 -11.76 16.24
C ILE A 12 17.85 -12.79 15.21
N LEU A 13 19.15 -13.10 15.12
CA LEU A 13 19.67 -14.12 14.19
C LEU A 13 19.24 -15.53 14.57
N ASP A 14 19.14 -15.81 15.88
CA ASP A 14 18.72 -17.11 16.41
C ASP A 14 17.20 -17.21 16.63
N LEU A 15 16.42 -16.20 16.24
CA LEU A 15 14.97 -16.18 16.46
C LEU A 15 14.26 -17.26 15.62
N ASP A 16 13.69 -18.25 16.30
CA ASP A 16 12.76 -19.19 15.70
C ASP A 16 11.38 -18.54 15.59
N LEU A 17 10.82 -18.51 14.38
CA LEU A 17 9.48 -17.98 14.14
C LEU A 17 8.39 -19.05 14.18
N THR A 18 8.77 -20.32 14.34
CA THR A 18 7.84 -21.47 14.37
C THR A 18 6.92 -21.42 15.58
N ASP A 19 7.41 -20.94 16.73
CA ASP A 19 6.65 -20.78 17.96
C ASP A 19 6.20 -19.33 18.21
N PHE A 20 6.36 -18.44 17.22
CA PHE A 20 5.96 -17.04 17.36
C PHE A 20 4.46 -16.95 17.65
N PRO A 21 4.03 -16.21 18.70
CA PRO A 21 2.71 -16.37 19.31
C PRO A 21 1.58 -15.69 18.53
N ILE A 22 1.34 -16.14 17.29
CA ILE A 22 0.24 -15.68 16.44
C ILE A 22 -0.65 -16.87 16.08
N ALA A 23 -1.95 -16.73 16.37
CA ALA A 23 -2.98 -17.64 15.89
C ALA A 23 -3.73 -16.98 14.73
N TRP A 24 -3.89 -17.71 13.63
CA TRP A 24 -4.58 -17.24 12.43
C TRP A 24 -5.95 -17.90 12.31
N THR A 25 -6.94 -17.14 11.84
CA THR A 25 -8.20 -17.67 11.32
C THR A 25 -8.31 -17.22 9.88
N GLU A 26 -8.21 -18.17 8.95
CA GLU A 26 -8.33 -17.86 7.53
C GLU A 26 -9.75 -17.40 7.21
N LEU A 27 -9.86 -16.31 6.46
CA LEU A 27 -11.10 -15.80 5.93
C LEU A 27 -11.11 -15.96 4.40
N PRO A 28 -12.29 -16.00 3.76
CA PRO A 28 -12.37 -16.00 2.30
C PRO A 28 -11.60 -14.82 1.71
N HIS A 29 -10.70 -15.11 0.77
CA HIS A 29 -9.96 -14.09 0.04
C HIS A 29 -10.74 -13.59 -1.18
N VAL A 30 -10.35 -12.43 -1.67
CA VAL A 30 -10.83 -11.89 -2.94
C VAL A 30 -9.63 -11.37 -3.71
N LEU A 31 -9.28 -12.03 -4.81
CA LEU A 31 -8.05 -11.75 -5.56
C LEU A 31 -8.32 -11.02 -6.88
N GLN A 32 -9.57 -10.90 -7.30
CA GLN A 32 -9.97 -10.24 -8.55
C GLN A 32 -10.91 -9.06 -8.29
N PRO A 33 -10.68 -7.89 -8.93
CA PRO A 33 -11.56 -6.72 -8.76
C PRO A 33 -13.03 -6.98 -9.13
N ARG A 34 -13.29 -7.86 -10.10
CA ARG A 34 -14.66 -8.25 -10.49
C ARG A 34 -15.37 -9.00 -9.37
N GLU A 35 -14.69 -9.93 -8.72
CA GLU A 35 -15.22 -10.69 -7.57
C GLU A 35 -15.44 -9.77 -6.36
N ALA A 36 -14.52 -8.83 -6.13
CA ALA A 36 -14.64 -7.85 -5.04
C ALA A 36 -15.88 -6.95 -5.16
N LYS A 37 -16.33 -6.68 -6.38
CA LYS A 37 -17.51 -5.85 -6.66
C LYS A 37 -18.80 -6.64 -6.78
N ALA A 38 -18.75 -7.97 -6.73
CA ALA A 38 -19.94 -8.80 -6.86
C ALA A 38 -20.92 -8.55 -5.69
N GLU A 39 -22.21 -8.71 -5.96
CA GLU A 39 -23.22 -8.65 -4.92
C GLU A 39 -22.96 -9.74 -3.86
N GLY A 40 -23.00 -9.36 -2.58
CA GLY A 40 -22.71 -10.26 -1.47
C GLY A 40 -21.23 -10.50 -1.19
N ALA A 41 -20.30 -9.92 -1.95
CA ALA A 41 -18.88 -10.00 -1.65
C ALA A 41 -18.56 -9.43 -0.26
N ALA A 42 -17.73 -10.15 0.50
CA ALA A 42 -17.26 -9.67 1.80
C ALA A 42 -16.50 -8.34 1.62
N ARG A 43 -16.75 -7.39 2.53
CA ARG A 43 -16.08 -6.09 2.49
C ARG A 43 -14.68 -6.22 3.10
N ILE A 44 -13.64 -5.85 2.35
CA ILE A 44 -12.25 -5.79 2.83
C ILE A 44 -12.13 -4.74 3.93
N HIS A 45 -12.76 -3.58 3.72
CA HIS A 45 -12.89 -2.54 4.72
C HIS A 45 -14.38 -2.33 5.01
N SER A 46 -14.80 -2.59 6.25
CA SER A 46 -16.21 -2.50 6.66
C SER A 46 -16.89 -1.17 6.30
N HIS A 47 -16.12 -0.08 6.40
CA HIS A 47 -16.55 1.29 6.12
C HIS A 47 -16.47 1.70 4.63
N ARG A 48 -16.00 0.81 3.73
CA ARG A 48 -15.94 1.08 2.28
C ARG A 48 -16.93 0.19 1.52
N PRO A 49 -18.05 0.74 1.04
CA PRO A 49 -19.02 -0.04 0.29
C PRO A 49 -18.43 -0.53 -1.03
N ALA A 50 -18.96 -1.66 -1.51
CA ALA A 50 -18.64 -2.25 -2.82
C ALA A 50 -17.15 -2.56 -3.08
N ASN A 51 -16.31 -2.63 -2.04
CA ASN A 51 -14.85 -2.78 -2.16
C ASN A 51 -14.22 -1.76 -3.13
N LEU A 52 -14.80 -0.55 -3.20
CA LEU A 52 -14.36 0.52 -4.07
C LEU A 52 -13.47 1.48 -3.29
N LEU A 53 -12.19 1.57 -3.66
CA LEU A 53 -11.26 2.54 -3.06
C LEU A 53 -11.53 3.97 -3.55
N THR A 54 -11.65 4.13 -4.88
CA THR A 54 -11.86 5.41 -5.54
C THR A 54 -12.48 5.22 -6.93
N SER A 55 -13.13 6.26 -7.45
CA SER A 55 -13.68 6.31 -8.80
C SER A 55 -13.42 7.68 -9.43
N GLY A 56 -12.95 7.71 -10.67
CA GLY A 56 -12.83 8.93 -11.47
C GLY A 56 -13.77 8.89 -12.67
N TYR A 57 -14.22 10.06 -13.10
CA TYR A 57 -14.98 10.25 -14.35
C TYR A 57 -14.42 11.48 -15.06
N VAL A 58 -14.08 11.31 -16.33
CA VAL A 58 -13.58 12.38 -17.19
C VAL A 58 -14.36 12.34 -18.48
N GLU A 59 -15.02 13.45 -18.80
CA GLU A 59 -15.73 13.64 -20.05
C GLU A 59 -15.27 14.96 -20.68
N ARG A 60 -15.13 14.96 -22.00
CA ARG A 60 -14.72 16.15 -22.74
C ARG A 60 -15.37 16.16 -24.12
N GLY A 61 -16.09 17.24 -24.43
CA GLY A 61 -16.79 17.40 -25.70
C GLY A 61 -18.13 16.65 -25.70
N ASP A 62 -18.45 16.02 -26.84
CA ASP A 62 -19.69 15.25 -27.05
C ASP A 62 -19.31 13.88 -27.64
N PRO A 63 -18.91 12.92 -26.78
CA PRO A 63 -18.41 11.62 -27.21
C PRO A 63 -19.49 10.80 -27.92
N GLU A 64 -20.76 10.90 -27.51
CA GLU A 64 -21.88 10.23 -28.14
C GLU A 64 -22.04 10.65 -29.60
N ARG A 65 -22.06 11.96 -29.86
CA ARG A 65 -22.16 12.49 -31.23
C ARG A 65 -20.92 12.14 -32.06
N ALA A 66 -19.73 12.19 -31.46
CA ALA A 66 -18.48 11.86 -32.15
C ALA A 66 -18.45 10.39 -32.59
N LEU A 67 -18.86 9.46 -31.71
CA LEU A 67 -18.95 8.03 -32.02
C LEU A 67 -20.05 7.73 -33.05
N ALA A 68 -21.23 8.36 -32.92
CA ALA A 68 -22.34 8.16 -33.85
C ALA A 68 -22.03 8.69 -35.27
N GLY A 69 -21.19 9.73 -35.38
CA GLY A 69 -20.78 10.32 -36.65
C GLY A 69 -19.53 9.69 -37.30
N ALA A 70 -18.90 8.71 -36.65
CA ALA A 70 -17.66 8.12 -37.14
C ALA A 70 -17.89 7.20 -38.34
N THR A 71 -17.01 7.26 -39.36
CA THR A 71 -17.06 6.34 -40.50
C THR A 71 -16.78 4.89 -40.09
N VAL A 72 -15.95 4.68 -39.07
CA VAL A 72 -15.59 3.37 -38.51
C VAL A 72 -15.38 3.51 -37.01
N THR A 73 -15.83 2.50 -36.24
CA THR A 73 -15.60 2.40 -34.79
C THR A 73 -14.87 1.10 -34.46
N ALA A 74 -14.03 1.12 -33.43
CA ALA A 74 -13.38 -0.07 -32.87
C ALA A 74 -13.51 -0.08 -31.35
N SER A 75 -13.68 -1.26 -30.76
CA SER A 75 -13.78 -1.47 -29.32
C SER A 75 -12.91 -2.65 -28.90
N GLY A 76 -12.31 -2.57 -27.71
CA GLY A 76 -11.52 -3.64 -27.15
C GLY A 76 -11.43 -3.55 -25.64
N ALA A 77 -11.12 -4.68 -25.01
CA ALA A 77 -10.71 -4.76 -23.62
C ALA A 77 -9.19 -4.99 -23.58
N ILE A 78 -8.50 -4.26 -22.72
CA ILE A 78 -7.05 -4.38 -22.53
C ILE A 78 -6.81 -4.62 -21.05
N GLU A 79 -5.99 -5.63 -20.77
CA GLU A 79 -5.52 -5.96 -19.44
C GLU A 79 -3.99 -5.96 -19.45
N THR A 80 -3.39 -5.43 -18.39
CA THR A 80 -1.94 -5.42 -18.18
C THR A 80 -1.63 -6.26 -16.95
N SER A 81 -0.50 -6.98 -16.98
CA SER A 81 -0.05 -7.75 -15.83
C SER A 81 0.36 -6.84 -14.66
N PHE A 82 0.34 -7.41 -13.45
CA PHE A 82 1.07 -6.83 -12.33
C PHE A 82 2.58 -6.92 -12.60
N VAL A 83 3.31 -5.85 -12.31
CA VAL A 83 4.78 -5.78 -12.45
C VAL A 83 5.32 -5.10 -11.20
N GLU A 84 6.32 -5.73 -10.58
CA GLU A 84 7.07 -5.15 -9.47
C GLU A 84 8.22 -4.27 -9.97
N HIS A 85 8.58 -3.23 -9.22
CA HIS A 85 9.65 -2.29 -9.57
C HIS A 85 11.01 -2.96 -9.71
N ALA A 86 11.27 -4.00 -8.90
CA ALA A 86 12.49 -4.82 -8.95
C ALA A 86 13.80 -4.00 -8.94
N TYR A 87 13.88 -2.98 -8.08
CA TYR A 87 15.13 -2.26 -7.83
C TYR A 87 16.21 -3.21 -7.29
N ILE A 88 17.48 -2.89 -7.59
CA ILE A 88 18.62 -3.74 -7.23
C ILE A 88 18.93 -3.68 -5.73
N GLU A 89 18.74 -2.52 -5.10
CA GLU A 89 18.89 -2.32 -3.65
C GLU A 89 17.54 -2.57 -2.95
N PRO A 90 17.37 -3.64 -2.17
CA PRO A 90 16.14 -3.90 -1.42
C PRO A 90 15.84 -2.81 -0.38
N GLU A 91 14.59 -2.69 0.06
CA GLU A 91 14.27 -1.75 1.14
C GLU A 91 15.07 -2.05 2.41
N ALA A 92 15.79 -1.04 2.88
CA ALA A 92 16.55 -1.09 4.10
C ALA A 92 16.62 0.30 4.74
N GLY A 93 16.78 0.29 6.06
CA GLY A 93 16.99 1.51 6.81
C GLY A 93 17.35 1.21 8.26
N TYR A 94 17.79 2.24 8.96
CA TYR A 94 18.04 2.20 10.39
C TYR A 94 17.64 3.52 11.02
N ALA A 95 17.36 3.48 12.31
CA ALA A 95 17.00 4.67 13.07
C ALA A 95 17.82 4.76 14.36
N TYR A 96 18.08 5.99 14.79
CA TYR A 96 18.79 6.28 16.03
C TYR A 96 18.35 7.63 16.60
N MET A 97 18.60 7.84 17.89
CA MET A 97 18.38 9.15 18.52
C MET A 97 19.65 9.99 18.44
N ASP A 98 19.53 11.22 17.93
CA ASP A 98 20.54 12.27 18.00
C ASP A 98 20.04 13.35 18.98
N GLY A 99 20.47 13.25 20.24
CA GLY A 99 19.89 14.02 21.33
C GLY A 99 18.42 13.69 21.51
N ASP A 100 17.54 14.66 21.26
CA ASP A 100 16.08 14.51 21.33
C ASP A 100 15.41 14.34 19.95
N THR A 101 16.20 14.21 18.89
CA THR A 101 15.72 14.04 17.52
C THR A 101 15.82 12.58 17.09
N LEU A 102 14.71 12.00 16.64
CA LEU A 102 14.71 10.70 15.98
C LEU A 102 15.24 10.87 14.56
N VAL A 103 16.32 10.18 14.23
CA VAL A 103 16.90 10.16 12.90
C VAL A 103 16.56 8.85 12.22
N VAL A 104 16.00 8.90 11.01
CA VAL A 104 15.69 7.74 10.17
C VAL A 104 16.51 7.81 8.89
N VAL A 105 17.39 6.84 8.70
CA VAL A 105 18.16 6.69 7.46
C VAL A 105 17.49 5.60 6.63
N ALA A 106 16.91 5.97 5.50
CA ALA A 106 16.14 5.07 4.63
C ALA A 106 16.45 5.30 3.15
N CYS A 107 16.33 4.25 2.34
CA CYS A 107 16.33 4.32 0.88
C CYS A 107 14.94 4.77 0.38
N THR A 108 14.65 6.07 0.43
CA THR A 108 13.34 6.63 0.09
C THR A 108 13.39 7.64 -1.05
N GLN A 109 12.28 7.77 -1.78
CA GLN A 109 12.06 8.81 -2.79
C GLN A 109 11.26 10.00 -2.24
N ALA A 110 10.76 9.94 -1.00
CA ALA A 110 9.85 10.93 -0.42
C ALA A 110 10.16 11.27 1.06
N PRO A 111 11.38 11.71 1.39
CA PRO A 111 11.84 11.85 2.78
C PRO A 111 10.98 12.78 3.64
N TYR A 112 10.38 13.83 3.06
CA TYR A 112 9.51 14.73 3.81
C TYR A 112 8.15 14.09 4.15
N MET A 113 7.58 13.27 3.25
CA MET A 113 6.35 12.55 3.56
C MET A 113 6.61 11.50 4.64
N ASP A 114 7.74 10.78 4.55
CA ASP A 114 8.15 9.80 5.55
C ASP A 114 8.34 10.44 6.93
N ARG A 115 9.02 11.60 7.00
CA ARG A 115 9.19 12.38 8.23
C ARG A 115 7.85 12.76 8.84
N ASP A 116 6.95 13.33 8.03
CA ASP A 116 5.66 13.84 8.51
C ASP A 116 4.76 12.70 8.98
N ASP A 117 4.72 11.57 8.27
CA ASP A 117 3.96 10.38 8.66
C ASP A 117 4.57 9.69 9.89
N THR A 118 5.90 9.62 10.00
CA THR A 118 6.60 9.08 11.17
C THR A 118 6.29 9.92 12.40
N ALA A 119 6.39 11.25 12.31
CA ALA A 119 6.06 12.16 13.39
C ALA A 119 4.60 11.97 13.84
N LYS A 120 3.67 11.84 12.89
CA LYS A 120 2.25 11.62 13.17
C LYS A 120 1.97 10.29 13.87
N VAL A 121 2.58 9.19 13.39
CA VAL A 121 2.39 7.85 13.96
C VAL A 121 2.97 7.77 15.39
N LEU A 122 4.13 8.39 15.62
CA LEU A 122 4.81 8.37 16.91
C LEU A 122 4.33 9.47 17.88
N GLY A 123 3.50 10.41 17.41
CA GLY A 123 3.06 11.56 18.22
C GLY A 123 4.18 12.56 18.54
N LEU A 124 5.19 12.66 17.68
CA LEU A 124 6.31 13.58 17.82
C LEU A 124 6.05 14.91 17.09
N ALA A 125 6.67 15.98 17.55
CA ALA A 125 6.76 17.20 16.76
C ALA A 125 7.62 16.95 15.51
N VAL A 126 7.25 17.54 14.38
CA VAL A 126 7.91 17.28 13.09
C VAL A 126 9.40 17.66 13.11
N ASP A 127 9.77 18.69 13.87
CA ASP A 127 11.16 19.12 14.08
C ASP A 127 11.98 18.16 14.96
N LYS A 128 11.34 17.16 15.57
CA LYS A 128 11.98 16.06 16.30
C LYS A 128 12.15 14.78 15.49
N VAL A 129 11.87 14.82 14.20
CA VAL A 129 12.11 13.72 13.26
C VAL A 129 12.96 14.24 12.11
N ARG A 130 14.02 13.51 11.79
CA ARG A 130 14.96 13.85 10.72
C ARG A 130 15.21 12.69 9.78
#